data_AF-A0A3N2BEC9-F1
#
_entry.id   AF-A0A3N2BEC9-F1
#
_cell.length_a   1.000
_cell.length_b   1.000
_cell.length_c   1.000
_cell.angle_alpha   90.00
_cell.angle_beta   90.00
_cell.angle_gamma   90.00
#
_symmetry.space_group_name_H-M   'P 1'
#
loop_
_entity.id
_entity.type
_entity.pdbx_description
1 polymer ?
#
loop_
_entity_poly.entity_id
_entity_poly.type
_entity_poly.pdbx_seq_one_letter_code
_entity_poly.pdbx_strand_id
1 'polypeptide(L)'
;MRDYLRTGNAQQRAAAHTLDALELHSLVTAREWVLAGTIPIDIAIDGSDLDVLVWADDPAATRDELAERFGGRPGFASWPHGREANAWCVSFDGDGAPVEFFIQNVPVAEQRAFRHMVAEAALLEAHGVWLRERVLELKRAGIKTEPAFAQASGLELGEDGDPYLALLDTQVLEAALRG
;
A
#
# COMPACT_ATOMS: atom_id res chain seq x y z
N MET A 1 3.16 -10.93 11.84
CA MET A 1 3.59 -10.57 10.47
C MET A 1 4.16 -9.15 10.37
N ARG A 2 4.93 -8.67 11.37
CA ARG A 2 5.58 -7.33 11.36
C ARG A 2 7.11 -7.37 11.52
N ASP A 3 7.67 -8.55 11.80
CA ASP A 3 9.09 -8.66 12.16
C ASP A 3 10.02 -8.32 11.00
N TYR A 4 9.59 -8.56 9.75
CA TYR A 4 10.41 -8.26 8.57
C TYR A 4 10.71 -6.77 8.41
N LEU A 5 9.77 -5.87 8.80
CA LEU A 5 10.00 -4.43 8.73
C LEU A 5 11.09 -4.00 9.73
N ARG A 6 11.15 -4.64 10.91
CA ARG A 6 12.10 -4.33 11.98
C ARG A 6 13.53 -4.71 11.63
N THR A 7 13.70 -5.71 10.77
CA THR A 7 15.01 -6.17 10.28
C THR A 7 15.31 -5.67 8.86
N GLY A 8 14.38 -4.93 8.25
CA GLY A 8 14.48 -4.41 6.90
C GLY A 8 15.40 -3.20 6.76
N ASN A 9 15.25 -2.46 5.67
CA ASN A 9 16.01 -1.23 5.40
C ASN A 9 15.65 -0.08 6.38
N ALA A 10 16.29 1.09 6.23
CA ALA A 10 16.04 2.24 7.12
C ALA A 10 14.58 2.73 7.08
N GLN A 11 13.95 2.79 5.91
CA GLN A 11 12.55 3.22 5.75
C GLN A 11 11.58 2.19 6.35
N GLN A 12 11.83 0.89 6.17
CA GLN A 12 11.02 -0.18 6.76
C GLN A 12 11.08 -0.16 8.29
N ARG A 13 12.27 0.06 8.87
CA ARG A 13 12.42 0.20 10.33
C ARG A 13 11.74 1.46 10.87
N ALA A 14 11.81 2.57 10.14
CA ALA A 14 11.09 3.79 10.48
C ALA A 14 9.58 3.57 10.45
N ALA A 15 9.06 2.93 9.40
CA ALA A 15 7.65 2.55 9.30
C ALA A 15 7.21 1.65 10.47
N ALA A 16 8.02 0.65 10.83
CA ALA A 16 7.72 -0.20 11.99
C ALA A 16 7.61 0.61 13.30
N HIS A 17 8.52 1.56 13.53
CA HIS A 17 8.48 2.43 14.70
C HIS A 17 7.21 3.30 14.71
N THR A 18 6.86 3.92 13.59
CA THR A 18 5.64 4.74 13.47
C THR A 18 4.40 3.89 13.72
N LEU A 19 4.29 2.70 13.12
CA LEU A 19 3.15 1.79 13.30
C LEU A 19 2.99 1.28 14.74
N ASP A 20 4.10 1.06 15.46
CA ASP A 20 4.04 0.68 16.87
C ASP A 20 3.46 1.80 17.73
N ALA A 21 3.89 3.05 17.50
CA ALA A 21 3.44 4.22 18.24
C ALA A 21 1.95 4.54 18.01
N LEU A 22 1.36 4.02 16.92
CA LEU A 22 -0.08 4.16 16.65
C LEU A 22 -0.94 3.15 17.41
N GLU A 23 -0.35 2.09 17.97
CA GLU A 23 -1.05 1.07 18.76
C GLU A 23 -2.30 0.50 18.06
N LEU A 24 -2.27 0.34 16.74
CA LEU A 24 -3.43 -0.06 15.92
C LEU A 24 -3.98 -1.47 16.23
N HIS A 25 -3.33 -2.23 17.10
CA HIS A 25 -3.89 -3.48 17.64
C HIS A 25 -5.05 -3.21 18.62
N SER A 26 -5.21 -1.96 19.08
CA SER A 26 -6.28 -1.50 19.98
C SER A 26 -7.52 -0.97 19.25
N LEU A 27 -7.51 -0.91 17.90
CA LEU A 27 -8.71 -0.53 17.14
C LEU A 27 -9.77 -1.62 17.32
N VAL A 28 -10.86 -1.34 18.03
CA VAL A 28 -11.88 -2.36 18.33
C VAL A 28 -12.87 -2.59 17.20
N THR A 29 -13.01 -1.61 16.31
CA THR A 29 -13.91 -1.69 15.14
C THR A 29 -13.24 -2.33 13.91
N ALA A 30 -11.91 -2.42 13.89
CA ALA A 30 -11.17 -3.04 12.81
C ALA A 30 -11.11 -4.57 12.98
N ARG A 31 -11.39 -5.31 11.90
CA ARG A 31 -11.22 -6.77 11.84
C ARG A 31 -9.77 -7.14 11.58
N GLU A 32 -9.13 -6.42 10.65
CA GLU A 32 -7.77 -6.66 10.22
C GLU A 32 -7.17 -5.34 9.70
N TRP A 33 -5.86 -5.18 9.86
CA TRP A 33 -5.13 -4.15 9.15
C TRP A 33 -3.75 -4.63 8.70
N VAL A 34 -3.28 -4.08 7.59
CA VAL A 34 -1.96 -4.40 7.00
C VAL A 34 -1.33 -3.14 6.43
N LEU A 35 -0.02 -2.97 6.65
CA LEU A 35 0.78 -1.99 5.89
C LEU A 35 0.92 -2.50 4.45
N ALA A 36 0.47 -1.72 3.49
CA ALA A 36 0.57 -1.98 2.06
C ALA A 36 1.49 -0.96 1.36
N GLY A 37 1.48 -1.00 0.04
CA GLY A 37 2.25 -0.07 -0.78
C GLY A 37 3.73 -0.44 -0.86
N THR A 38 4.56 0.58 -1.06
CA THR A 38 5.92 0.37 -1.60
C THR A 38 7.00 0.12 -0.56
N ILE A 39 6.72 0.43 0.72
CA ILE A 39 7.64 0.21 1.84
C ILE A 39 7.78 -1.28 2.18
N PRO A 40 6.68 -2.07 2.32
CA PRO A 40 6.75 -3.52 2.48
C PRO A 40 7.67 -4.23 1.49
N ILE A 41 7.68 -3.79 0.23
CA ILE A 41 8.35 -4.46 -0.89
C ILE A 41 9.67 -3.78 -1.32
N ASP A 42 10.21 -2.90 -0.48
CA ASP A 42 11.55 -2.30 -0.65
C ASP A 42 11.72 -1.53 -1.98
N ILE A 43 10.67 -0.78 -2.36
CA ILE A 43 10.69 0.13 -3.52
C ILE A 43 10.11 1.52 -3.18
N ALA A 44 10.10 1.88 -1.90
CA ALA A 44 9.75 3.22 -1.46
C ALA A 44 10.83 4.23 -1.88
N ILE A 45 10.39 5.46 -2.14
CA ILE A 45 11.26 6.62 -2.34
C ILE A 45 11.00 7.66 -1.24
N ASP A 46 11.85 8.66 -1.13
CA ASP A 46 11.66 9.73 -0.14
C ASP A 46 10.29 10.41 -0.34
N GLY A 47 9.58 10.61 0.76
CA GLY A 47 8.22 11.15 0.76
C GLY A 47 7.11 10.15 0.44
N SER A 48 7.38 8.84 0.43
CA SER A 48 6.31 7.82 0.37
C SER A 48 5.54 7.76 1.69
N ASP A 49 4.22 7.60 1.59
CA ASP A 49 3.32 7.49 2.73
C ASP A 49 3.32 6.08 3.34
N LEU A 50 2.78 5.96 4.56
CA LEU A 50 2.44 4.68 5.18
C LEU A 50 0.99 4.33 4.86
N ASP A 51 0.80 3.52 3.82
CA ASP A 51 -0.52 3.02 3.42
C ASP A 51 -0.99 1.88 4.33
N VAL A 52 -2.02 2.11 5.14
CA VAL A 52 -2.61 1.11 6.03
C VAL A 52 -3.98 0.70 5.51
N LEU A 53 -4.06 -0.52 4.99
CA LEU A 53 -5.33 -1.12 4.58
C LEU A 53 -6.05 -1.67 5.80
N VAL A 54 -7.34 -1.37 5.93
CA VAL A 54 -8.18 -1.80 7.04
C VAL A 54 -9.43 -2.49 6.51
N TRP A 55 -9.68 -3.69 7.03
CA TRP A 55 -10.98 -4.34 6.91
C TRP A 55 -11.80 -4.06 8.17
N ALA A 56 -13.00 -3.51 8.00
CA ALA A 56 -13.96 -3.29 9.07
C ALA A 56 -15.39 -3.59 8.59
N ASP A 57 -16.24 -4.16 9.46
CA ASP A 57 -17.65 -4.40 9.12
C ASP A 57 -18.42 -3.09 8.92
N ASP A 58 -18.08 -2.09 9.73
CA ASP A 58 -18.56 -0.71 9.64
C ASP A 58 -17.37 0.25 9.45
N PRO A 59 -17.02 0.56 8.19
CA PRO A 59 -15.93 1.49 7.88
C PRO A 59 -16.12 2.89 8.49
N ALA A 60 -17.36 3.34 8.68
CA ALA A 60 -17.62 4.63 9.29
C ALA A 60 -17.30 4.59 10.79
N ALA A 61 -17.65 3.51 11.49
CA ALA A 61 -17.28 3.34 12.90
C ALA A 61 -15.76 3.35 13.10
N THR A 62 -14.99 2.65 12.24
CA THR A 62 -13.52 2.70 12.29
C THR A 62 -12.95 4.07 11.97
N ARG A 63 -13.53 4.77 11.00
CA ARG A 63 -13.16 6.17 10.73
C ARG A 63 -13.38 7.07 11.95
N ASP A 64 -14.50 6.93 12.66
CA ASP A 64 -14.75 7.70 13.89
C ASP A 64 -13.75 7.35 15.00
N GLU A 65 -13.45 6.06 15.19
CA GLU A 65 -12.49 5.61 16.20
C GLU A 65 -11.07 6.14 15.90
N LEU A 66 -10.69 6.24 14.62
CA LEU A 66 -9.44 6.88 14.20
C LEU A 66 -9.48 8.40 14.39
N ALA A 67 -10.61 9.04 14.12
CA ALA A 67 -10.79 10.49 14.35
C ALA A 67 -10.72 10.85 15.84
N GLU A 68 -11.29 10.03 16.72
CA GLU A 68 -11.18 10.24 18.17
C GLU A 68 -9.73 10.15 18.65
N ARG A 69 -8.98 9.15 18.16
CA ARG A 69 -7.58 8.95 18.56
C ARG A 69 -6.61 9.94 17.94
N PHE A 70 -6.80 10.29 16.68
CA PHE A 70 -5.80 10.99 15.87
C PHE A 70 -6.27 12.35 15.34
N GLY A 71 -7.51 12.76 15.61
CA GLY A 71 -8.08 14.02 15.13
C GLY A 71 -7.33 15.28 15.56
N GLY A 72 -6.55 15.21 16.65
CA GLY A 72 -5.68 16.29 17.12
C GLY A 72 -4.29 16.33 16.46
N ARG A 73 -3.94 15.37 15.60
CA ARG A 73 -2.64 15.33 14.94
C ARG A 73 -2.56 16.36 13.79
N PRO A 74 -1.38 16.94 13.52
CA PRO A 74 -1.18 17.75 12.33
C PRO A 74 -1.57 17.00 11.05
N GLY A 75 -2.09 17.73 10.08
CA GLY A 75 -2.51 17.15 8.79
C GLY A 75 -3.73 16.23 8.85
N PHE A 76 -4.41 16.10 10.02
CA PHE A 76 -5.55 15.20 10.12
C PHE A 76 -6.67 15.55 9.11
N ALA A 77 -7.07 14.55 8.33
CA ALA A 77 -8.20 14.64 7.42
C ALA A 77 -8.91 13.28 7.31
N SER A 78 -10.21 13.32 7.01
CA SER A 78 -10.99 12.12 6.70
C SER A 78 -11.98 12.41 5.58
N TRP A 79 -12.08 11.52 4.58
CA TRP A 79 -12.95 11.70 3.41
C TRP A 79 -13.39 10.34 2.85
N PRO A 80 -14.53 10.27 2.13
CA PRO A 80 -14.89 9.05 1.41
C PRO A 80 -13.96 8.84 0.21
N HIS A 81 -13.53 7.59 -0.08
CA HIS A 81 -12.58 7.30 -1.18
C HIS A 81 -13.14 7.66 -2.57
N GLY A 82 -14.47 7.73 -2.72
CA GLY A 82 -15.13 8.21 -3.94
C GLY A 82 -15.17 7.23 -5.11
N ARG A 83 -14.57 6.04 -5.00
CA ARG A 83 -14.69 4.93 -5.98
C ARG A 83 -15.23 3.67 -5.34
N GLU A 84 -14.66 3.28 -4.21
CA GLU A 84 -15.14 2.13 -3.44
C GLU A 84 -16.31 2.56 -2.54
N ALA A 85 -17.46 1.90 -2.70
CA ALA A 85 -18.67 2.23 -1.96
C ALA A 85 -18.48 1.95 -0.47
N ASN A 86 -18.96 2.86 0.38
CA ASN A 86 -18.81 2.79 1.84
C ASN A 86 -17.36 2.70 2.33
N ALA A 87 -16.39 3.12 1.52
CA ALA A 87 -14.99 3.18 1.93
C ALA A 87 -14.57 4.59 2.38
N TRP A 88 -13.72 4.65 3.40
CA TRP A 88 -13.21 5.87 3.98
C TRP A 88 -11.68 5.91 3.91
N CYS A 89 -11.17 7.12 3.71
CA CYS A 89 -9.77 7.44 3.90
C CYS A 89 -9.62 8.31 5.16
N VAL A 90 -8.59 8.05 5.94
CA VAL A 90 -8.16 8.91 7.06
C VAL A 90 -6.67 9.12 6.93
N SER A 91 -6.19 10.36 6.97
CA SER A 91 -4.76 10.65 6.97
C SER A 91 -4.37 11.62 8.06
N PHE A 92 -3.10 11.60 8.43
CA PHE A 92 -2.46 12.59 9.29
C PHE A 92 -0.94 12.51 9.15
N ASP A 93 -0.25 13.53 9.65
CA ASP A 93 1.21 13.54 9.70
C ASP A 93 1.70 12.59 10.81
N GLY A 94 2.36 11.50 10.41
CA GLY A 94 3.03 10.59 11.33
C GLY A 94 4.45 11.07 11.67
N ASP A 95 5.07 10.40 12.64
CA ASP A 95 6.47 10.63 12.95
C ASP A 95 7.34 10.08 11.80
N GLY A 96 7.81 10.98 10.94
CA GLY A 96 8.72 10.69 9.83
C GLY A 96 8.08 10.54 8.45
N ALA A 97 6.82 10.11 8.37
CA ALA A 97 6.07 9.98 7.11
C ALA A 97 4.56 10.20 7.36
N PRO A 98 3.81 10.71 6.37
CA PRO A 98 2.36 10.74 6.44
C PRO A 98 1.81 9.31 6.56
N VAL A 99 0.71 9.17 7.30
CA VAL A 99 0.00 7.89 7.44
C VAL A 99 -1.35 8.05 6.78
N GLU A 100 -1.70 7.12 5.91
CA GLU A 100 -3.01 7.07 5.26
C GLU A 100 -3.66 5.71 5.52
N PHE A 101 -4.86 5.75 6.10
CA PHE A 101 -5.71 4.59 6.29
C PHE A 101 -6.71 4.51 5.16
N PHE A 102 -6.83 3.34 4.55
CA PHE A 102 -7.92 3.01 3.65
C PHE A 102 -8.81 1.93 4.28
N ILE A 103 -10.07 2.28 4.52
CA ILE A 103 -10.98 1.53 5.37
C ILE A 103 -12.19 1.09 4.55
N GLN A 104 -12.45 -0.21 4.49
CA GLN A 104 -13.60 -0.75 3.77
C GLN A 104 -14.10 -2.09 4.36
N ASN A 105 -15.31 -2.49 3.96
CA ASN A 105 -15.89 -3.78 4.32
C ASN A 105 -15.53 -4.88 3.32
N VAL A 106 -14.23 -5.03 3.09
CA VAL A 106 -13.64 -6.07 2.22
C VAL A 106 -12.40 -6.63 2.93
N PRO A 107 -12.25 -7.96 3.05
CA PRO A 107 -11.05 -8.57 3.61
C PRO A 107 -9.78 -8.05 2.96
N VAL A 108 -8.74 -7.79 3.74
CA VAL A 108 -7.50 -7.13 3.25
C VAL A 108 -6.93 -7.88 2.04
N ALA A 109 -6.93 -9.22 2.07
CA ALA A 109 -6.45 -10.06 0.98
C ALA A 109 -7.15 -9.83 -0.38
N GLU A 110 -8.40 -9.35 -0.36
CA GLU A 110 -9.22 -9.11 -1.55
C GLU A 110 -9.15 -7.65 -2.02
N GLN A 111 -8.63 -6.74 -1.18
CA GLN A 111 -8.51 -5.33 -1.52
C GLN A 111 -7.51 -5.12 -2.66
N ARG A 112 -7.86 -4.26 -3.63
CA ARG A 112 -7.05 -4.03 -4.83
C ARG A 112 -5.62 -3.60 -4.49
N ALA A 113 -5.45 -2.66 -3.56
CA ALA A 113 -4.13 -2.20 -3.13
C ALA A 113 -3.24 -3.32 -2.57
N PHE A 114 -3.82 -4.26 -1.82
CA PHE A 114 -3.07 -5.42 -1.33
C PHE A 114 -2.69 -6.36 -2.47
N ARG A 115 -3.64 -6.67 -3.36
CA ARG A 115 -3.41 -7.52 -4.53
C ARG A 115 -2.33 -6.95 -5.46
N HIS A 116 -2.33 -5.63 -5.64
CA HIS A 116 -1.26 -4.91 -6.35
C HIS A 116 0.10 -5.14 -5.71
N MET A 117 0.23 -4.85 -4.42
CA MET A 117 1.49 -5.05 -3.71
C MET A 117 1.99 -6.50 -3.79
N VAL A 118 1.09 -7.49 -3.73
CA VAL A 118 1.43 -8.91 -3.89
C VAL A 118 1.94 -9.21 -5.31
N ALA A 119 1.27 -8.69 -6.34
CA ALA A 119 1.70 -8.85 -7.73
C ALA A 119 3.07 -8.20 -7.99
N GLU A 120 3.26 -6.98 -7.48
CA GLU A 120 4.53 -6.25 -7.52
C GLU A 120 5.65 -7.01 -6.79
N ALA A 121 5.37 -7.55 -5.61
CA ALA A 121 6.31 -8.39 -4.86
C ALA A 121 6.73 -9.62 -5.66
N ALA A 122 5.77 -10.31 -6.29
CA ALA A 122 6.04 -11.49 -7.10
C ALA A 122 6.94 -11.18 -8.31
N LEU A 123 6.71 -10.04 -8.97
CA LEU A 123 7.57 -9.58 -10.06
C LEU A 123 8.99 -9.26 -9.56
N LEU A 124 9.11 -8.58 -8.42
CA LEU A 124 10.41 -8.29 -7.80
C LEU A 124 11.16 -9.56 -7.38
N GLU A 125 10.46 -10.60 -6.95
CA GLU A 125 11.05 -11.89 -6.60
C GLU A 125 11.54 -12.63 -7.85
N ALA A 126 10.74 -12.63 -8.93
CA ALA A 126 11.10 -13.30 -10.18
C ALA A 126 12.27 -12.63 -10.91
N HIS A 127 12.26 -11.29 -11.01
CA HIS A 127 13.23 -10.52 -11.79
C HIS A 127 14.38 -9.94 -10.96
N GLY A 128 14.29 -10.07 -9.63
CA GLY A 128 15.37 -9.75 -8.70
C GLY A 128 15.79 -8.28 -8.67
N VAL A 129 17.10 -8.04 -8.53
CA VAL A 129 17.68 -6.71 -8.31
C VAL A 129 17.48 -5.79 -9.51
N TRP A 130 17.56 -6.32 -10.74
CA TRP A 130 17.44 -5.53 -11.96
C TRP A 130 16.09 -4.80 -12.04
N LEU A 131 14.99 -5.52 -11.82
CA LEU A 131 13.65 -4.91 -11.87
C LEU A 131 13.49 -3.87 -10.77
N ARG A 132 13.96 -4.17 -9.56
CA ARG A 132 13.91 -3.24 -8.42
C ARG A 132 14.60 -1.92 -8.72
N GLU A 133 15.83 -1.98 -9.24
CA GLU A 133 16.60 -0.78 -9.60
C GLU A 133 15.89 0.02 -10.69
N ARG A 134 15.35 -0.66 -11.70
CA ARG A 134 14.63 0.01 -12.78
C ARG A 134 13.34 0.67 -12.31
N VAL A 135 12.55 0.00 -11.48
CA VAL A 135 11.33 0.58 -10.86
C VAL A 135 11.68 1.79 -10.01
N LEU A 136 12.73 1.71 -9.17
CA LEU A 136 13.18 2.83 -8.36
C LEU A 136 13.65 4.03 -9.18
N GLU A 137 14.35 3.80 -10.30
CA GLU A 137 14.75 4.85 -11.24
C GLU A 137 13.52 5.58 -11.82
N LEU A 138 12.54 4.81 -12.30
CA LEU A 138 11.31 5.35 -12.88
C LEU A 138 10.48 6.12 -11.83
N LYS A 139 10.38 5.59 -10.61
CA LYS A 139 9.70 6.26 -9.50
C LYS A 139 10.37 7.58 -9.12
N ARG A 140 11.70 7.62 -9.06
CA ARG A 140 12.47 8.87 -8.84
C ARG A 140 12.30 9.88 -9.97
N ALA A 141 12.00 9.42 -11.19
CA ALA A 141 11.63 10.27 -12.31
C ALA A 141 10.16 10.76 -12.27
N GLY A 142 9.40 10.42 -11.23
CA GLY A 142 8.01 10.84 -11.03
C GLY A 142 6.96 9.90 -11.61
N ILE A 143 7.35 8.72 -12.10
CA ILE A 143 6.40 7.70 -12.59
C ILE A 143 5.77 6.98 -11.39
N LYS A 144 4.45 6.79 -11.44
CA LYS A 144 3.72 6.04 -10.41
C LYS A 144 4.14 4.57 -10.39
N THR A 145 3.87 3.89 -9.28
CA THR A 145 4.33 2.51 -9.03
C THR A 145 3.88 1.54 -10.13
N GLU A 146 2.58 1.45 -10.42
CA GLU A 146 2.03 0.49 -11.37
C GLU A 146 2.55 0.73 -12.81
N PRO A 147 2.55 1.96 -13.34
CA PRO A 147 3.20 2.24 -14.63
C PRO A 147 4.70 1.97 -14.64
N ALA A 148 5.41 2.21 -13.53
CA ALA A 148 6.83 1.90 -13.43
C ALA A 148 7.09 0.40 -13.53
N PHE A 149 6.27 -0.44 -12.89
CA PHE A 149 6.34 -1.90 -13.03
C PHE A 149 6.06 -2.34 -14.46
N ALA A 150 4.99 -1.82 -15.08
CA ALA A 150 4.66 -2.17 -16.45
C ALA A 150 5.80 -1.81 -17.42
N GLN A 151 6.34 -0.61 -17.31
CA GLN A 151 7.45 -0.16 -18.16
C GLN A 151 8.75 -0.94 -17.90
N ALA A 152 9.05 -1.25 -16.64
CA ALA A 152 10.30 -1.92 -16.29
C ALA A 152 10.29 -3.41 -16.65
N SER A 153 9.17 -4.11 -16.46
CA SER A 153 9.04 -5.54 -16.78
C SER A 153 8.66 -5.82 -18.23
N GLY A 154 8.22 -4.81 -18.99
CA GLY A 154 7.66 -5.00 -20.33
C GLY A 154 6.28 -5.66 -20.29
N LEU A 155 5.52 -5.43 -19.21
CA LEU A 155 4.21 -6.04 -18.98
C LEU A 155 3.26 -5.73 -20.15
N GLU A 156 2.59 -6.76 -20.68
CA GLU A 156 1.52 -6.57 -21.64
C GLU A 156 0.30 -5.96 -20.93
N LEU A 157 -0.15 -4.79 -21.40
CA LEU A 157 -1.16 -3.99 -20.70
C LEU A 157 -2.62 -4.39 -20.98
N GLY A 158 -2.84 -5.44 -21.78
CA GLY A 158 -4.17 -5.81 -22.25
C GLY A 158 -4.81 -4.75 -23.16
N GLU A 159 -6.11 -4.91 -23.45
CA GLU A 159 -6.83 -4.06 -24.39
C GLU A 159 -7.03 -2.62 -23.87
N ASP A 160 -7.21 -2.46 -22.56
CA ASP A 160 -7.45 -1.15 -21.93
C ASP A 160 -6.16 -0.31 -21.80
N GLY A 161 -5.00 -0.95 -21.93
CA GLY A 161 -3.71 -0.26 -21.81
C GLY A 161 -3.43 0.28 -20.39
N ASP A 162 -4.13 -0.21 -19.36
CA ASP A 162 -4.03 0.28 -17.98
C ASP A 162 -3.09 -0.62 -17.15
N PRO A 163 -1.89 -0.13 -16.75
CA PRO A 163 -0.98 -0.85 -15.86
C PRO A 163 -1.63 -1.33 -14.57
N TYR A 164 -2.61 -0.57 -14.06
CA TYR A 164 -3.33 -0.90 -12.85
C TYR A 164 -4.23 -2.13 -13.05
N LEU A 165 -4.90 -2.27 -14.20
CA LEU A 165 -5.70 -3.46 -14.46
C LEU A 165 -4.81 -4.66 -14.81
N ALA A 166 -3.74 -4.42 -15.57
CA ALA A 166 -2.81 -5.47 -16.00
C ALA A 166 -2.13 -6.18 -14.81
N LEU A 167 -1.74 -5.45 -13.76
CA LEU A 167 -1.18 -6.03 -12.53
C LEU A 167 -2.18 -6.81 -11.68
N LEU A 168 -3.49 -6.70 -11.95
CA LEU A 168 -4.52 -7.51 -11.29
C LEU A 168 -4.95 -8.72 -12.13
N ASP A 169 -4.49 -8.82 -13.37
CA ASP A 169 -4.79 -9.91 -14.28
C ASP A 169 -3.82 -11.08 -14.08
N THR A 170 -4.36 -12.20 -13.64
CA THR A 170 -3.60 -13.44 -13.41
C THR A 170 -2.89 -13.97 -14.66
N GLN A 171 -3.48 -13.84 -15.85
CA GLN A 171 -2.87 -14.33 -17.10
C GLN A 171 -1.66 -13.48 -17.48
N VAL A 172 -1.80 -12.16 -17.35
CA VAL A 172 -0.71 -11.20 -17.60
C VAL A 172 0.44 -11.45 -16.62
N LEU A 173 0.13 -11.58 -15.32
CA LEU A 173 1.15 -11.86 -14.31
C LEU A 173 1.86 -13.20 -14.56
N GLU A 174 1.12 -14.26 -14.85
CA GLU A 174 1.74 -15.55 -15.15
C GLU A 174 2.67 -15.50 -16.38
N ALA A 175 2.31 -14.74 -17.41
CA ALA A 175 3.17 -14.54 -18.57
C ALA A 175 4.46 -13.79 -18.18
N ALA A 176 4.34 -12.72 -17.40
CA ALA A 176 5.46 -11.91 -16.94
C ALA A 176 6.40 -12.64 -15.96
N LEU A 177 5.92 -13.67 -15.27
CA LEU A 177 6.73 -14.50 -14.36
C LEU A 177 7.45 -15.66 -15.07
N ARG A 178 7.09 -15.99 -16.31
CA ARG A 178 7.70 -17.09 -17.10
C ARG A 178 8.85 -16.65 -18.01
N GLY A 179 9.00 -15.35 -18.24
CA GLY A 179 10.07 -14.76 -19.06
C GLY A 179 11.31 -14.44 -18.23
#